data_AF-Q4ZJB2-F1
#
_entry.id   AF-Q4ZJB2-F1
#
_cell.length_a   1.000
_cell.length_b   1.000
_cell.length_c   1.000
_cell.angle_alpha   90.00
_cell.angle_beta   90.00
_cell.angle_gamma   90.00
#
_symmetry.space_group_name_H-M   'P 1'
#
loop_
_entity.id
_entity.type
_entity.pdbx_description
1 polymer ?
#
loop_
_entity_poly.entity_id
_entity_poly.type
_entity_poly.pdbx_seq_one_letter_code
_entity_poly.pdbx_strand_id
1 'polypeptide(L)'
;KSRPDALVQIAALAIRSGNGLLLKGGKEAMRSNTILHKVITSVIPDVVGKKLIGLVKSKDEIADLLKLDDVIDLVIPRGSNRLVSQIKAQTKIPVLGHADGICHVYIDKSADMDMAKRIVLDAKVDYPAACNAME
;
A
#
# COMPACT_ATOMS: atom_id res chain seq x y z
N LYS A 1 4.57 -6.81 -8.27
CA LYS A 1 5.71 -5.90 -8.03
C LYS A 1 5.91 -5.76 -6.53
N SER A 2 7.09 -6.06 -5.99
CA SER A 2 7.37 -5.84 -4.58
C SER A 2 7.75 -4.37 -4.39
N ARG A 3 7.19 -3.71 -3.36
CA ARG A 3 7.39 -2.28 -3.05
C ARG A 3 7.90 -2.15 -1.61
N PRO A 4 9.18 -2.43 -1.35
CA PRO A 4 9.74 -2.31 0.00
C PRO A 4 9.75 -0.86 0.51
N ASP A 5 9.73 0.12 -0.39
CA ASP A 5 9.55 1.54 -0.12
C ASP A 5 8.23 1.84 0.61
N ALA A 6 7.14 1.14 0.25
CA ALA A 6 5.83 1.32 0.88
C ALA A 6 5.84 0.96 2.37
N LEU A 7 6.70 0.03 2.80
CA LEU A 7 6.85 -0.35 4.20
C LEU A 7 7.27 0.87 5.05
N VAL A 8 8.27 1.61 4.59
CA VAL A 8 8.82 2.78 5.29
C VAL A 8 7.77 3.89 5.36
N GLN A 9 7.08 4.14 4.24
CA GLN A 9 6.03 5.17 4.17
C GLN A 9 4.88 4.88 5.15
N ILE A 10 4.38 3.64 5.15
CA ILE A 10 3.27 3.24 6.03
C ILE A 10 3.70 3.25 7.50
N ALA A 11 4.91 2.77 7.81
CA ALA A 11 5.45 2.82 9.17
C ALA A 11 5.55 4.25 9.70
N ALA A 12 6.07 5.19 8.90
CA ALA A 12 6.16 6.59 9.28
C ALA A 12 4.78 7.21 9.55
N LEU A 13 3.80 6.94 8.69
CA LEU A 13 2.43 7.42 8.87
C LEU A 13 1.76 6.81 10.10
N ALA A 14 1.93 5.52 10.35
CA ALA A 14 1.37 4.84 11.52
C ALA A 14 1.94 5.43 12.82
N ILE A 15 3.27 5.60 12.91
CA ILE A 15 3.91 6.25 14.06
C ILE A 15 3.38 7.67 14.25
N ARG A 16 3.33 8.47 13.18
CA ARG A 16 2.89 9.88 13.27
C ARG A 16 1.43 10.01 13.71
N SER A 17 0.59 9.06 13.32
CA SER A 17 -0.84 9.03 13.66
C SER A 17 -1.15 8.29 14.97
N GLY A 18 -0.13 7.77 15.67
CA GLY A 18 -0.31 7.04 16.93
C GLY A 18 -0.90 5.64 16.78
N ASN A 19 -0.83 5.06 15.57
CA ASN A 19 -1.38 3.73 15.28
C ASN A 19 -0.33 2.63 15.46
N GLY A 20 -0.76 1.51 16.06
CA GLY A 20 -0.04 0.25 15.96
C GLY A 20 -0.12 -0.29 14.53
N LEU A 21 0.90 -1.03 14.10
CA LEU A 21 0.99 -1.47 12.70
C LEU A 21 1.45 -2.92 12.58
N LEU A 22 0.67 -3.72 11.86
CA LEU A 22 1.07 -5.04 11.37
C LEU A 22 1.35 -4.98 9.87
N LEU A 23 2.59 -5.26 9.49
CA LEU A 23 3.04 -5.23 8.11
C LEU A 23 3.12 -6.63 7.53
N LYS A 24 2.52 -6.83 6.37
CA LYS A 24 2.71 -8.03 5.56
C LYS A 24 3.22 -7.69 4.17
N GLY A 25 4.50 -7.97 3.94
CA GLY A 25 5.11 -7.86 2.63
C GLY A 25 4.92 -9.11 1.76
N GLY A 26 5.08 -8.95 0.45
CA GLY A 26 5.23 -10.07 -0.48
C GLY A 26 6.54 -10.84 -0.23
N LYS A 27 6.55 -12.14 -0.53
CA LYS A 27 7.74 -13.02 -0.33
C LYS A 27 8.97 -12.49 -1.08
N GLU A 28 8.76 -11.92 -2.26
CA GLU A 28 9.79 -11.30 -3.11
C GLU A 28 10.60 -10.19 -2.40
N ALA A 29 10.03 -9.48 -1.42
CA ALA A 29 10.70 -8.40 -0.68
C ALA A 29 11.08 -8.78 0.76
N MET A 30 11.03 -10.06 1.13
CA MET A 30 11.19 -10.48 2.53
C MET A 30 12.51 -10.00 3.16
N ARG A 31 13.64 -10.11 2.43
CA ARG A 31 14.95 -9.67 2.93
C ARG A 31 14.98 -8.15 3.17
N SER A 32 14.56 -7.37 2.17
CA SER A 32 14.50 -5.91 2.26
C SER A 32 13.58 -5.46 3.40
N ASN A 33 12.37 -6.03 3.48
CA ASN A 33 11.40 -5.69 4.52
C ASN A 33 11.91 -6.03 5.92
N THR A 34 12.64 -7.13 6.08
CA THR A 34 13.24 -7.53 7.36
C THR A 34 14.29 -6.52 7.82
N ILE A 35 15.15 -6.07 6.91
CA ILE A 35 16.18 -5.06 7.24
C ILE A 35 15.53 -3.71 7.57
N LEU A 36 14.59 -3.25 6.74
CA LEU A 36 13.88 -2.00 6.96
C LEU A 36 13.10 -2.01 8.28
N HIS A 37 12.39 -3.09 8.58
CA HIS A 37 11.70 -3.29 9.87
C HIS A 37 12.67 -3.25 11.05
N LYS A 38 13.84 -3.91 10.95
CA LYS A 38 14.87 -3.87 11.98
C LYS A 38 15.38 -2.45 12.23
N VAL A 39 15.66 -1.68 11.17
CA VAL A 39 16.13 -0.29 11.30
C VAL A 39 15.06 0.57 11.97
N ILE A 40 13.81 0.50 11.51
CA ILE A 40 12.70 1.28 12.07
C ILE A 40 12.47 0.93 13.54
N THR A 41 12.41 -0.35 13.88
CA THR A 41 12.19 -0.78 15.28
C THR A 41 13.37 -0.50 16.20
N SER A 42 14.60 -0.38 15.65
CA SER A 42 15.78 -0.06 16.46
C SER A 42 15.80 1.35 17.04
N VAL A 43 15.03 2.27 16.45
CA VAL A 43 14.93 3.67 16.88
C VAL A 43 13.65 3.98 17.68
N ILE A 44 12.76 3.00 17.87
CA ILE A 44 11.55 3.17 18.68
C ILE A 44 11.96 3.24 20.16
N PRO A 45 11.56 4.29 20.90
CA PRO A 45 11.86 4.40 22.33
C PRO A 45 11.26 3.25 23.13
N ASP A 46 11.97 2.79 24.17
CA ASP A 46 11.50 1.67 25.00
C ASP A 46 10.15 1.93 25.68
N VAL A 47 9.83 3.19 26.00
CA VAL A 47 8.54 3.60 26.58
C VAL A 47 7.34 3.33 25.67
N VAL A 48 7.56 3.30 24.35
CA VAL A 48 6.52 2.99 23.35
C VAL A 48 6.43 1.47 23.10
N GLY A 49 7.55 0.78 23.29
CA GLY A 49 7.66 -0.67 23.14
C GLY A 49 7.99 -1.09 21.70
N LYS A 50 8.91 -2.04 21.57
CA LYS A 50 9.42 -2.56 20.28
C LYS A 50 8.37 -3.30 19.44
N LYS A 51 7.20 -3.56 20.02
CA LYS A 51 6.08 -4.26 19.36
C LYS A 51 5.10 -3.33 18.65
N LEU A 52 5.30 -2.01 18.68
CA LEU A 52 4.45 -1.05 17.98
C LEU A 52 4.29 -1.39 16.49
N ILE A 53 5.37 -1.85 15.85
CA ILE A 53 5.39 -2.26 14.46
C ILE A 53 5.78 -3.75 14.37
N GLY A 54 4.82 -4.59 13.99
CA GLY A 54 5.03 -6.01 13.74
C GLY A 54 5.27 -6.30 12.25
N LEU A 55 6.15 -7.26 11.96
CA LEU A 55 6.36 -7.79 10.61
C LEU A 55 5.89 -9.24 10.53
N VAL A 56 4.80 -9.48 9.83
CA VAL A 56 4.21 -10.80 9.60
C VAL A 56 4.98 -11.50 8.48
N LYS A 57 5.55 -12.67 8.78
CA LYS A 57 6.42 -13.41 7.85
C LYS A 57 5.70 -14.54 7.12
N SER A 58 4.76 -15.22 7.79
CA SER A 58 4.01 -16.32 7.17
C SER A 58 2.87 -15.80 6.29
N LYS A 59 2.52 -16.58 5.26
CA LYS A 59 1.31 -16.31 4.45
C LYS A 59 0.06 -16.76 5.17
N ASP A 60 0.14 -17.85 5.92
CA ASP A 60 -1.02 -18.51 6.53
C ASP A 60 -1.62 -17.65 7.65
N GLU A 61 -0.78 -16.84 8.31
CA GLU A 61 -1.18 -15.87 9.33
C GLU A 61 -2.12 -14.76 8.80
N ILE A 62 -2.16 -14.48 7.48
CA ILE A 62 -3.02 -13.41 6.94
C ILE A 62 -4.50 -13.76 7.14
N ALA A 63 -4.88 -15.01 6.86
CA ALA A 63 -6.29 -15.42 6.94
C ALA A 63 -6.81 -15.32 8.38
N ASP A 64 -5.95 -15.59 9.36
CA ASP A 64 -6.32 -15.46 10.77
C ASP A 64 -6.35 -14.00 11.22
N LEU A 65 -5.39 -13.17 10.79
CA LEU A 65 -5.43 -11.72 11.05
C LEU A 65 -6.70 -11.06 10.48
N LEU A 66 -7.16 -11.49 9.31
CA LEU A 66 -8.38 -10.95 8.69
C LEU A 66 -9.67 -11.32 9.44
N LYS A 67 -9.63 -12.23 10.41
CA LYS A 67 -10.77 -12.57 11.27
C LYS A 67 -10.80 -11.78 12.58
N LEU A 68 -9.74 -11.02 12.87
CA LEU A 68 -9.56 -10.29 14.12
C LEU A 68 -10.24 -8.90 14.07
N ASP A 69 -11.54 -8.87 13.78
CA ASP A 69 -12.34 -7.64 13.72
C ASP A 69 -12.61 -7.00 15.10
N ASP A 70 -12.16 -7.65 16.17
CA ASP A 70 -12.15 -7.18 17.55
C ASP A 70 -10.87 -6.44 17.95
N VAL A 71 -9.76 -6.62 17.21
CA VAL A 71 -8.45 -6.01 17.54
C VAL A 71 -7.78 -5.30 16.37
N ILE A 72 -8.22 -5.49 15.12
CA ILE A 72 -7.72 -4.77 13.95
C ILE A 72 -8.82 -3.85 13.43
N ASP A 73 -8.56 -2.53 13.50
CA ASP A 73 -9.54 -1.52 13.10
C ASP A 73 -9.60 -1.24 11.60
N LEU A 74 -8.50 -1.52 10.88
CA LEU A 74 -8.36 -1.16 9.47
C LEU A 74 -7.38 -2.06 8.71
N VAL A 75 -7.79 -2.53 7.52
CA VAL A 75 -6.91 -3.22 6.57
C VAL A 75 -6.66 -2.35 5.35
N ILE A 76 -5.39 -2.15 5.00
CA ILE A 76 -4.96 -1.37 3.83
C ILE A 76 -4.26 -2.30 2.83
N PRO A 77 -4.99 -2.95 1.91
CA PRO A 77 -4.38 -3.81 0.90
C PRO A 77 -3.66 -2.96 -0.14
N ARG A 78 -2.37 -3.24 -0.37
CA ARG A 78 -1.56 -2.62 -1.43
C ARG A 78 -1.14 -3.69 -2.43
N GLY A 79 -1.78 -3.71 -3.59
CA GLY A 79 -1.50 -4.72 -4.61
C GLY A 79 -2.52 -4.68 -5.74
N SER A 80 -2.71 -5.82 -6.40
CA SER A 80 -3.65 -5.95 -7.52
C SER A 80 -5.11 -5.86 -7.06
N ASN A 81 -5.99 -5.52 -8.00
CA ASN A 81 -7.44 -5.47 -7.80
C ASN A 81 -7.96 -6.80 -7.23
N ARG A 82 -7.43 -7.92 -7.75
CA ARG A 82 -7.74 -9.27 -7.23
C ARG A 82 -7.42 -9.42 -5.75
N LEU A 83 -6.26 -8.93 -5.28
CA LEU A 83 -5.90 -8.99 -3.86
C LEU A 83 -6.86 -8.15 -3.01
N VAL A 84 -7.18 -6.93 -3.46
CA VAL A 84 -8.11 -6.03 -2.76
C VAL A 84 -9.49 -6.67 -2.64
N SER A 85 -10.03 -7.20 -3.74
CA SER A 85 -11.34 -7.87 -3.77
C SER A 85 -11.36 -9.15 -2.92
N GLN A 86 -10.28 -9.94 -2.93
CA GLN A 86 -10.15 -11.13 -2.08
C GLN A 86 -10.17 -10.76 -0.59
N ILE A 87 -9.43 -9.73 -0.18
CA ILE A 87 -9.41 -9.28 1.21
C ILE A 87 -10.79 -8.77 1.62
N LYS A 88 -11.42 -7.91 0.80
CA LYS A 88 -12.78 -7.40 1.07
C LYS A 88 -13.82 -8.52 1.24
N ALA A 89 -13.66 -9.64 0.53
CA ALA A 89 -14.56 -10.79 0.64
C ALA A 89 -14.30 -11.68 1.87
N GLN A 90 -13.14 -11.56 2.52
CA GLN A 90 -12.68 -12.47 3.59
C GLN A 90 -12.72 -11.87 4.99
N THR A 91 -12.99 -10.57 5.13
CA THR A 91 -12.91 -9.86 6.41
C THR A 91 -14.13 -8.97 6.65
N LYS A 92 -14.46 -8.80 7.94
CA LYS A 92 -15.41 -7.78 8.40
C LYS A 92 -14.73 -6.46 8.77
N ILE A 93 -13.40 -6.46 8.88
CA ILE A 93 -12.61 -5.28 9.20
C ILE A 93 -12.80 -4.25 8.07
N PRO A 94 -12.96 -2.96 8.37
CA PRO A 94 -12.94 -1.91 7.35
C PRO A 94 -11.73 -2.02 6.42
N VAL A 95 -11.96 -1.96 5.11
CA VAL A 95 -10.90 -2.07 4.09
C VAL A 95 -10.75 -0.78 3.30
N LEU A 96 -9.60 -0.10 3.45
CA LEU A 96 -9.29 1.12 2.71
C LEU A 96 -8.41 0.80 1.50
N GLY A 97 -9.03 0.87 0.31
CA GLY A 97 -8.36 0.64 -0.96
C GLY A 97 -9.32 0.77 -2.15
N HIS A 98 -8.77 1.21 -3.27
CA HIS A 98 -9.48 1.33 -4.55
C HIS A 98 -9.25 0.09 -5.40
N ALA A 99 -10.32 -0.38 -6.05
CA ALA A 99 -10.32 -1.60 -6.83
C ALA A 99 -10.06 -1.36 -8.32
N ASP A 100 -10.19 -0.14 -8.84
CA ASP A 100 -9.96 0.18 -10.26
C ASP A 100 -9.32 1.56 -10.39
N GLY A 101 -8.68 1.78 -11.54
CA GLY A 101 -7.92 3.00 -11.83
C GLY A 101 -7.97 3.37 -13.30
N ILE A 102 -9.19 3.50 -13.85
CA ILE A 102 -9.40 3.93 -15.24
C ILE A 102 -9.35 5.46 -15.26
N CYS A 103 -8.35 6.00 -15.94
CA CYS A 103 -8.02 7.41 -16.04
C CYS A 103 -8.15 7.88 -17.50
N HIS A 104 -8.96 8.91 -17.72
CA HIS A 104 -9.15 9.50 -19.05
C HIS A 104 -8.52 10.89 -19.13
N VAL A 105 -7.97 11.25 -20.29
CA VAL A 105 -7.60 12.62 -20.62
C VAL A 105 -8.56 13.14 -21.67
N TYR A 106 -9.30 14.20 -21.33
CA TYR A 106 -10.16 14.91 -22.26
C TYR A 106 -9.40 16.10 -22.87
N ILE A 107 -9.35 16.16 -24.20
CA ILE A 107 -8.76 17.29 -24.93
C ILE A 107 -9.90 18.15 -25.46
N ASP A 108 -10.08 19.32 -24.86
CA ASP A 108 -11.08 20.29 -25.30
C ASP A 108 -10.70 20.89 -26.67
N LYS A 109 -11.71 21.34 -27.43
CA LYS A 109 -11.50 21.99 -28.73
C LYS A 109 -10.62 23.25 -28.65
N SER A 110 -10.62 23.92 -27.51
CA SER A 110 -9.82 25.13 -27.24
C SER A 110 -8.44 24.84 -26.63
N ALA A 111 -8.05 23.57 -26.49
CA ALA A 111 -6.79 23.20 -25.85
C ALA A 111 -5.56 23.63 -26.67
N ASP A 112 -4.52 24.08 -25.96
CA ASP A 112 -3.17 24.21 -26.54
C ASP A 112 -2.66 22.82 -26.92
N MET A 113 -2.43 22.62 -28.21
CA MET A 113 -2.06 21.31 -28.75
C MET A 113 -0.66 20.84 -28.35
N ASP A 114 0.28 21.74 -28.05
CA ASP A 114 1.63 21.36 -27.63
C ASP A 114 1.67 21.06 -26.12
N MET A 115 0.83 21.71 -25.33
CA MET A 115 0.56 21.28 -23.96
C MET A 115 -0.15 19.92 -23.92
N ALA A 116 -1.20 19.74 -24.71
CA ALA A 116 -1.99 18.51 -24.74
C ALA A 116 -1.14 17.29 -25.10
N LYS A 117 -0.25 17.39 -26.11
CA LYS A 117 0.69 16.32 -26.46
C LYS A 117 1.58 15.91 -25.28
N ARG A 118 2.13 16.89 -24.54
CA ARG A 118 3.00 16.61 -23.39
C ARG A 118 2.26 15.88 -22.27
N ILE A 119 1.04 16.34 -21.96
CA ILE A 119 0.19 15.74 -20.92
C ILE A 119 -0.19 14.30 -21.30
N VAL A 120 -0.68 14.09 -22.52
CA VAL A 120 -1.11 12.75 -22.98
C VAL A 120 0.07 11.77 -23.00
N LEU A 121 1.24 12.23 -23.44
CA LEU A 121 2.44 11.41 -23.46
C LEU A 121 2.83 11.00 -22.04
N ASP A 122 3.04 11.98 -21.15
CA ASP A 122 3.41 11.75 -19.75
C ASP A 122 2.41 10.82 -19.03
N ALA A 123 1.11 11.13 -19.14
CA ALA A 123 0.04 10.39 -18.49
C ALA A 123 -0.02 8.92 -18.92
N LYS A 124 0.41 8.56 -20.14
CA LYS A 124 0.44 7.17 -20.61
C LYS A 124 1.79 6.49 -20.43
N VAL A 125 2.89 7.20 -20.69
CA VAL A 125 4.20 6.57 -20.94
C VAL A 125 5.21 6.72 -19.81
N ASP A 126 5.01 7.63 -18.86
CA ASP A 126 5.94 7.80 -17.73
C ASP A 126 6.05 6.50 -16.90
N TYR A 127 4.90 5.98 -16.46
CA TYR A 127 4.83 4.68 -15.81
C TYR A 127 3.54 3.92 -16.17
N PRO A 128 3.51 3.22 -17.32
CA PRO A 128 2.29 2.58 -17.85
C PRO A 128 1.62 1.53 -16.95
N ALA A 129 2.35 0.99 -15.97
CA ALA A 129 1.82 0.01 -15.02
C ALA A 129 1.35 0.64 -13.70
N ALA A 130 1.33 1.98 -13.60
CA ALA A 130 0.72 2.69 -12.49
C ALA A 130 -0.81 2.59 -12.57
N CYS A 131 -1.49 2.62 -11.42
CA CYS A 131 -2.96 2.57 -11.38
C CYS A 131 -3.63 3.89 -11.78
N ASN A 132 -2.86 4.88 -12.16
CA ASN A 132 -3.30 6.20 -12.59
C ASN A 132 -2.75 6.57 -13.97
N ALA A 133 -2.16 5.60 -14.69
CA ALA A 133 -1.79 5.82 -16.08
C ALA A 133 -3.07 6.02 -16.89
N MET A 134 -3.06 6.93 -17.86
CA MET A 134 -4.19 7.13 -18.77
C MET A 134 -4.48 5.85 -19.55
N GLU A 135 -5.74 5.54 -19.81
CA GLU A 135 -6.17 4.42 -20.66
C GLU A 135 -6.34 4.81 -22.12
#